data_AF-H0WUJ4-F1
#
_entry.id   AF-H0WUJ4-F1
#
_cell.length_a   1.000
_cell.length_b   1.000
_cell.length_c   1.000
_cell.angle_alpha   90.00
_cell.angle_beta   90.00
_cell.angle_gamma   90.00
#
_symmetry.space_group_name_H-M   'P 1'
#
loop_
_entity.id
_entity.type
_entity.pdbx_description
1 polymer ?
#
loop_
_entity_poly.entity_id
_entity_poly.type
_entity_poly.pdbx_seq_one_letter_code
_entity_poly.pdbx_strand_id
1 'polypeptide(L)' 'MIWQFWASCLFSLFLVGFTQQILKPEQMKVDCNKDVAGTIYEYGALTLDGEYIQFKQYAGKHVLFVNVATY' A
#
# COMPACT_ATOMS: atom_id res chain seq x y z
N MET A 1 20.12 41.34 11.40
CA MET A 1 19.39 40.24 12.09
C MET A 1 18.30 39.61 11.23
N ILE A 2 17.44 40.38 10.55
CA ILE A 2 16.26 39.88 9.78
C ILE A 2 16.60 38.98 8.58
N TRP A 3 17.72 39.23 7.89
CA TRP A 3 18.12 38.48 6.69
C TRP A 3 18.48 37.00 6.98
N GLN A 4 19.00 36.69 8.17
CA GLN A 4 19.35 35.32 8.57
C GLN A 4 18.11 34.43 8.82
N PHE A 5 17.01 35.05 9.27
CA PHE A 5 15.75 34.36 9.49
C PHE A 5 15.09 33.96 8.15
N TRP A 6 15.14 34.85 7.15
CA TRP A 6 14.61 34.56 5.81
C TRP A 6 15.38 33.46 5.09
N ALA A 7 16.72 33.50 5.19
CA ALA A 7 17.57 32.46 4.63
C ALA A 7 17.31 31.09 5.28
N SER A 8 17.07 31.04 6.59
CA SER A 8 16.73 29.80 7.30
C SER A 8 15.38 29.23 6.86
N CYS A 9 14.35 30.07 6.70
CA CYS A 9 13.03 29.60 6.21
C CYS A 9 13.10 29.04 4.79
N LEU A 10 13.82 29.71 3.88
CA LEU A 10 14.00 29.24 2.50
C LEU A 10 14.78 27.93 2.46
N PHE A 11 15.77 27.77 3.33
CA PHE A 11 16.55 26.54 3.43
C PHE A 11 15.72 25.36 3.95
N SER A 12 14.86 25.57 4.96
CA SER A 12 13.93 24.53 5.43
C SER A 12 12.90 24.14 4.38
N LEU A 13 12.36 25.09 3.60
CA LEU A 13 11.43 24.81 2.50
C LEU A 13 12.10 24.02 1.37
N PHE A 14 13.37 24.32 1.06
CA PHE A 14 14.16 23.57 0.08
C PHE A 14 14.36 22.12 0.52
N LEU A 15 14.66 21.88 1.80
CA LEU A 15 14.84 20.52 2.33
C LEU A 15 13.55 19.68 2.27
N VAL A 16 12.38 20.27 2.49
CA VAL A 16 11.09 19.56 2.38
C VAL A 16 10.89 19.01 0.97
N GLY A 17 11.32 19.73 -0.08
CA GLY A 17 11.24 19.25 -1.47
C GLY A 17 12.02 17.96 -1.75
N PHE A 18 13.10 17.70 -1.01
CA PHE A 18 13.89 16.46 -1.16
C PHE A 18 13.28 15.26 -0.43
N THR A 19 12.43 15.48 0.57
CA THR A 19 11.82 14.37 1.33
C THR A 19 10.87 13.53 0.47
N GLN A 20 10.31 14.08 -0.62
CA GLN A 20 9.47 13.33 -1.56
C GLN A 20 10.21 12.21 -2.31
N GLN A 21 11.54 12.28 -2.45
CA GLN A 21 12.31 11.26 -3.17
C GLN A 21 12.51 9.97 -2.35
N ILE A 22 12.46 10.05 -1.02
CA ILE A 22 12.67 8.90 -0.12
C ILE A 22 11.42 7.99 -0.08
N LEU A 23 10.25 8.54 -0.38
CA LEU A 23 8.97 7.84 -0.43
C LEU A 23 8.63 7.27 -1.81
N LYS A 24 9.62 7.09 -2.70
CA LYS A 24 9.36 6.28 -3.90
C LYS A 24 8.97 4.88 -3.41
N PRO A 25 7.73 4.42 -3.64
CA PRO A 25 7.36 3.06 -3.30
C PRO A 25 8.36 2.20 -4.05
N GLU A 26 9.10 1.37 -3.32
CA GLU A 26 9.86 0.31 -3.92
C GLU A 26 8.87 -0.40 -4.86
N GLN A 27 9.13 -0.39 -6.17
CA GLN A 27 8.32 -1.17 -7.11
C GLN A 27 8.60 -2.63 -6.79
N MET A 28 7.95 -3.15 -5.75
CA MET A 28 7.85 -4.57 -5.51
C MET A 28 7.27 -5.14 -6.80
N LYS A 29 8.06 -5.98 -7.45
CA LYS A 29 7.67 -6.68 -8.67
C LYS A 29 6.49 -7.58 -8.32
N VAL A 30 5.28 -7.05 -8.49
CA VAL A 30 4.05 -7.83 -8.35
C VAL A 30 3.84 -8.58 -9.66
N ASP A 31 3.81 -9.91 -9.59
CA ASP A 31 3.42 -10.75 -10.72
C ASP A 31 1.90 -10.91 -10.69
N CYS A 32 1.20 -9.84 -11.04
CA CYS A 32 -0.25 -9.86 -11.17
C CYS A 32 -0.62 -10.34 -12.57
N ASN A 33 -1.58 -11.28 -12.66
CA ASN A 33 -2.19 -11.62 -13.93
C ASN A 33 -2.93 -10.39 -14.47
N LYS A 34 -2.43 -9.81 -15.56
CA LYS A 34 -2.97 -8.57 -16.16
C LYS A 34 -4.27 -8.79 -16.93
N ASP A 35 -4.57 -10.04 -17.27
CA ASP A 35 -5.77 -10.41 -18.03
C ASP A 35 -7.02 -10.44 -17.14
N VAL A 36 -6.84 -10.46 -15.81
CA VAL A 36 -7.92 -10.41 -14.84
C VAL A 36 -8.04 -8.97 -14.33
N ALA A 37 -9.01 -8.24 -14.88
CA ALA A 37 -9.42 -6.95 -14.34
C ALA A 37 -10.14 -7.15 -12.99
N GLY A 38 -10.00 -6.17 -12.08
CA GLY A 38 -10.76 -6.14 -10.83
C GLY A 38 -9.90 -6.10 -9.57
N THR A 39 -10.54 -6.32 -8.43
CA THR A 39 -9.90 -6.37 -7.12
C THR A 39 -10.36 -7.60 -6.37
N ILE A 40 -9.71 -7.93 -5.25
CA ILE A 40 -10.13 -9.06 -4.41
C ILE A 40 -11.60 -8.96 -3.95
N TYR A 41 -12.21 -7.76 -3.96
CA TYR A 41 -13.56 -7.52 -3.44
C TYR A 41 -14.69 -8.15 -4.27
N GLU A 42 -14.41 -8.61 -5.49
CA GLU A 42 -15.37 -9.35 -6.33
C GLU A 42 -15.38 -10.85 -6.00
N TYR A 43 -14.46 -11.30 -5.15
CA TYR A 43 -14.28 -12.69 -4.79
C TYR A 43 -14.62 -12.96 -3.32
N GLY A 44 -14.69 -14.24 -3.00
CA GLY A 44 -14.87 -14.74 -1.65
C GLY A 44 -14.43 -16.19 -1.55
N ALA A 45 -14.46 -16.73 -0.34
CA ALA A 45 -14.13 -18.12 -0.06
C ALA A 45 -15.08 -18.71 0.96
N LEU A 46 -15.20 -20.03 0.97
CA LEU A 46 -15.81 -20.76 2.07
C LEU A 46 -14.80 -20.86 3.22
N THR A 47 -15.24 -20.55 4.44
CA THR A 47 -14.47 -20.82 5.65
C THR A 47 -14.37 -22.33 5.88
N LEU A 48 -13.48 -22.74 6.79
CA LEU A 48 -13.33 -24.14 7.17
C LEU A 48 -14.63 -24.73 7.74
N ASP A 49 -15.48 -23.89 8.33
CA ASP A 49 -16.79 -24.26 8.88
C ASP A 49 -17.93 -24.20 7.84
N GLY A 50 -17.63 -23.84 6.59
CA GLY A 50 -18.59 -23.86 5.48
C GLY A 50 -19.39 -22.58 5.27
N GLU A 51 -19.07 -21.49 5.97
CA GLU A 51 -19.70 -20.19 5.72
C GLU A 51 -19.02 -19.46 4.56
N TYR A 52 -19.80 -18.87 3.65
CA TYR A 52 -19.24 -18.09 2.55
C TYR A 52 -18.93 -16.66 3.00
N ILE A 53 -17.67 -16.23 2.85
CA ILE A 53 -17.21 -14.87 3.15
C ILE A 53 -16.77 -14.14 1.90
N GLN A 54 -17.29 -12.93 1.68
CA GLN A 54 -16.84 -12.04 0.61
C GLN A 54 -15.63 -11.24 1.08
N PHE A 55 -14.58 -11.15 0.27
CA PHE A 55 -13.37 -10.40 0.65
C PHE A 55 -13.59 -8.89 0.74
N LYS A 56 -14.69 -8.37 0.18
CA LYS A 56 -15.13 -6.97 0.34
C LYS A 56 -15.22 -6.54 1.80
N GLN A 57 -15.48 -7.45 2.73
CA GLN A 57 -15.51 -7.15 4.16
C GLN A 57 -14.15 -6.71 4.74
N TYR A 58 -13.05 -6.96 4.04
CA TYR A 58 -11.70 -6.53 4.42
C TYR A 58 -11.27 -5.21 3.76
N ALA A 59 -12.21 -4.46 3.16
CA ALA A 59 -11.92 -3.16 2.58
C ALA A 59 -11.22 -2.23 3.58
N GLY A 60 -10.14 -1.58 3.14
CA GLY A 60 -9.31 -0.71 3.98
C GLY A 60 -8.28 -1.43 4.85
N LYS A 61 -8.15 -2.76 4.74
CA LYS A 61 -7.11 -3.55 5.41
C LYS A 61 -6.09 -4.07 4.41
N HIS A 62 -4.84 -4.24 4.85
CA HIS A 62 -3.85 -5.03 4.11
C HIS A 62 -4.17 -6.53 4.28
N VAL A 63 -4.24 -7.27 3.19
CA VAL A 63 -4.60 -8.70 3.17
C VAL A 63 -3.48 -9.50 2.54
N LEU A 64 -3.03 -10.56 3.21
CA LEU A 64 -2.04 -11.51 2.72
C LEU A 64 -2.72 -12.87 2.46
N PHE A 65 -2.67 -13.35 1.22
CA PHE A 65 -3.17 -14.67 0.85
C PHE A 65 -2.03 -15.70 0.95
N VAL A 66 -2.26 -16.77 1.72
CA VAL A 66 -1.28 -17.85 1.93
C VAL A 66 -1.96 -19.20 1.64
N ASN A 67 -1.40 -19.96 0.71
CA ASN A 67 -1.78 -21.36 0.51
C ASN A 67 -1.06 -22.22 1.55
N VAL A 68 -1.80 -23.05 2.28
CA VAL A 68 -1.29 -23.91 3.37
C VAL A 68 -1.54 -25.38 3.05
N ALA A 69 -0.66 -26.25 3.56
CA ALA A 69 -0.81 -27.71 3.53
C ALA A 69 -0.31 -28.30 4.85
N THR A 70 -0.94 -29.39 5.31
CA THR A 70 -0.48 -30.18 6.46
C THR A 70 0.15 -31.48 5.96
N TYR A 71 1.14 -31.99 6.71
CA TYR A 71 1.77 -33.29 6.44
C TYR A 71 0.92 -34.45 6.94
#